data_AF-A0A7K6WXG5-F1
#
_entry.id   AF-A0A7K6WXG5-F1
#
_cell.length_a   1.000
_cell.length_b   1.000
_cell.length_c   1.000
_cell.angle_alpha   90.00
_cell.angle_beta   90.00
_cell.angle_gamma   90.00
#
_symmetry.space_group_name_H-M   'P 1'
#
loop_
_entity.id
_entity.type
_entity.pdbx_description
1 polymer ?
#
loop_
_entity_poly.entity_id
_entity_poly.type
_entity_poly.pdbx_seq_one_letter_code
_entity_poly.pdbx_strand_id
1 'polypeptide(L)'
;AATCPRQVTTTHGDVAPEPDGSAGLLQVALQGTSHRAVGTVQGSTPVLRELNGATFKQPAPLAGPLLVYRAKASEPSTLPTLVGLLGKAGIQLQSYHSSGTVAGEQWSVVGLSATLSDLSELKPRVLEVFPLQL
;
A
#
# COMPACT_ATOMS: atom_id res chain seq x y z
N ALA A 1 -25.99 -1.25 -19.01
CA ALA A 1 -25.16 -0.25 -18.30
C ALA A 1 -23.73 -0.40 -18.80
N ALA A 2 -23.18 0.65 -19.40
CA ALA A 2 -21.88 0.61 -20.07
C ALA A 2 -20.76 0.45 -19.05
N THR A 3 -19.90 -0.54 -19.25
CA THR A 3 -18.67 -0.75 -18.48
C THR A 3 -17.65 0.26 -19.00
N CYS A 4 -17.44 1.37 -18.28
CA CYS A 4 -16.34 2.29 -18.60
C CYS A 4 -15.00 1.57 -18.40
N PRO A 5 -14.07 1.65 -19.37
CA PRO A 5 -12.74 1.09 -19.22
C PRO A 5 -11.99 1.80 -18.10
N ARG A 6 -11.18 1.05 -17.34
CA ARG A 6 -10.26 1.54 -16.30
C ARG A 6 -9.47 2.74 -16.82
N GLN A 7 -9.78 3.94 -16.34
CA GLN A 7 -9.01 5.14 -16.67
C GLN A 7 -7.93 5.33 -15.61
N VAL A 8 -6.70 4.94 -15.93
CA VAL A 8 -5.51 5.34 -15.15
C VAL A 8 -5.09 6.69 -15.70
N THR A 9 -5.42 7.77 -15.00
CA THR A 9 -4.97 9.12 -15.38
C THR A 9 -3.63 9.39 -14.70
N THR A 10 -2.54 9.30 -15.46
CA THR A 10 -1.21 9.68 -14.98
C THR A 10 -0.96 11.15 -15.31
N THR A 11 -0.93 12.00 -14.30
CA THR A 11 -0.59 13.42 -14.46
C THR A 11 0.84 13.64 -13.98
N HIS A 12 1.76 13.91 -14.89
CA HIS A 12 3.12 14.34 -14.54
C HIS A 12 3.11 15.85 -14.27
N GLY A 13 3.29 16.25 -13.00
CA GLY A 13 3.51 17.64 -12.62
C GLY A 13 5.01 17.90 -12.42
N ASP A 14 5.60 18.72 -13.28
CA ASP A 14 7.00 19.17 -13.20
C ASP A 14 7.14 20.36 -12.22
N VAL A 15 6.83 20.16 -10.94
CA VAL A 15 7.15 21.17 -9.91
C VAL A 15 7.69 20.48 -8.67
N ALA A 16 9.01 20.55 -8.52
CA ALA A 16 9.74 20.17 -7.32
C ALA A 16 9.78 21.33 -6.31
N PRO A 17 9.69 21.03 -5.01
CA PRO A 17 10.61 21.56 -4.02
C PRO A 17 11.61 20.45 -3.66
N GLU A 18 12.88 20.73 -3.91
CA GLU A 18 14.09 19.89 -3.89
C GLU A 18 14.35 19.13 -2.56
N PRO A 19 15.39 18.25 -2.39
CA PRO A 19 16.47 17.83 -3.29
C PRO A 19 16.67 16.30 -3.27
N ASP A 20 15.76 15.52 -3.85
CA ASP A 20 16.01 14.11 -4.16
C ASP A 20 15.12 13.75 -5.35
N GLY A 21 15.74 13.31 -6.43
CA GLY A 21 15.15 13.28 -7.78
C GLY A 21 13.78 12.59 -7.90
N SER A 22 12.94 13.16 -8.77
CA SER A 22 11.75 12.53 -9.35
C SER A 22 10.71 12.01 -8.34
N ALA A 23 10.11 12.90 -7.55
CA ALA A 23 8.85 12.61 -6.89
C ALA A 23 7.70 12.64 -7.91
N GLY A 24 7.09 11.48 -8.15
CA GLY A 24 5.94 11.30 -9.03
C GLY A 24 4.65 11.25 -8.23
N LEU A 25 3.66 12.04 -8.62
CA LEU A 25 2.31 11.94 -8.11
C LEU A 25 1.51 10.97 -9.00
N LEU A 26 0.92 9.94 -8.39
CA LEU A 26 0.04 9.01 -9.10
C LEU A 26 -1.31 8.93 -8.37
N GLN A 27 -2.37 9.32 -9.07
CA GLN A 27 -3.72 9.11 -8.57
C GLN A 27 -4.34 7.90 -9.26
N VAL A 28 -4.81 6.93 -8.47
CA VAL A 28 -5.38 5.68 -8.97
C VAL A 28 -6.79 5.51 -8.39
N ALA A 29 -7.79 5.36 -9.25
CA ALA A 29 -9.13 4.98 -8.83
C ALA A 29 -9.24 3.45 -8.82
N LEU A 30 -9.47 2.86 -7.65
CA LEU A 30 -9.72 1.42 -7.50
C LEU A 30 -11.17 1.21 -7.04
N GLN A 31 -11.96 0.48 -7.83
CA GLN A 31 -13.34 0.08 -7.48
C GLN A 31 -14.28 1.24 -7.08
N GLY A 32 -14.04 2.46 -7.57
CA GLY A 32 -14.84 3.65 -7.24
C GLY A 32 -14.29 4.47 -6.06
N THR A 33 -13.31 3.95 -5.32
CA THR A 33 -12.55 4.70 -4.32
C THR A 33 -11.31 5.29 -4.98
N SER A 34 -11.19 6.61 -4.96
CA SER A 34 -10.00 7.28 -5.49
C SER A 34 -8.90 7.23 -4.43
N HIS A 35 -7.84 6.46 -4.70
CA HIS A 35 -6.63 6.45 -3.88
C HIS A 35 -5.59 7.41 -4.48
N ARG A 36 -5.09 8.33 -3.66
CA ARG A 36 -3.98 9.20 -4.02
C ARG A 36 -2.70 8.59 -3.47
N ALA A 37 -1.75 8.27 -4.34
CA ALA A 37 -0.43 7.79 -3.95
C ALA A 37 0.64 8.81 -4.36
N VAL A 38 1.64 8.98 -3.50
CA VAL A 38 2.85 9.73 -3.82
C VAL A 38 4.02 8.79 -3.71
N GLY A 39 4.81 8.70 -4.78
CA GLY A 39 5.97 7.82 -4.83
C GLY A 39 7.19 8.52 -5.42
N THR A 40 8.35 7.93 -5.18
CA THR A 40 9.63 8.30 -5.79
C THR A 40 10.31 7.04 -6.30
N VAL A 41 11.30 7.16 -7.17
CA VAL A 41 12.20 6.03 -7.49
C VAL A 41 13.52 6.27 -6.75
N GLN A 42 13.92 5.32 -5.90
CA GLN A 42 15.20 5.34 -5.20
C GLN A 42 16.13 4.29 -5.82
N GLY A 43 17.19 4.74 -6.49
CA GLY A 43 18.01 3.86 -7.31
C GLY A 43 17.18 3.27 -8.45
N SER A 44 16.96 1.96 -8.43
CA SER A 44 16.07 1.25 -9.36
C SER A 44 14.73 0.81 -8.73
N THR A 45 14.49 1.17 -7.46
CA THR A 45 13.33 0.66 -6.70
C THR A 45 12.27 1.75 -6.57
N PRO A 46 11.03 1.52 -7.06
CA PRO A 46 9.92 2.42 -6.75
C PRO A 46 9.58 2.35 -5.26
N VAL A 47 9.38 3.49 -4.63
CA VAL A 47 9.04 3.58 -3.21
C VAL A 47 7.81 4.48 -3.00
N LEU A 48 6.92 4.05 -2.11
CA LEU A 48 5.74 4.79 -1.69
C LEU A 48 6.08 5.72 -0.52
N ARG A 49 5.74 7.00 -0.66
CA ARG A 49 5.97 8.06 0.34
C ARG A 49 4.67 8.44 1.05
N GLU A 50 3.55 8.41 0.36
CA GLU A 50 2.25 8.79 0.90
C GLU A 50 1.13 7.97 0.25
N LEU A 51 0.10 7.63 1.03
CA LEU A 51 -1.13 7.04 0.54
C LEU A 51 -2.33 7.69 1.23
N ASN A 52 -3.22 8.31 0.45
CA ASN A 52 -4.42 9.01 0.94
C ASN A 52 -4.12 10.04 2.04
N GLY A 53 -3.05 10.83 1.91
CA GLY A 53 -2.62 11.80 2.91
C GLY A 53 -1.79 11.18 4.05
N ALA A 54 -1.73 9.86 4.18
CA ALA A 54 -0.95 9.19 5.21
C ALA A 54 0.51 9.03 4.73
N THR A 55 1.43 9.76 5.36
CA THR A 55 2.85 9.74 4.99
C THR A 55 3.59 8.58 5.66
N PHE A 56 4.47 7.91 4.93
CA PHE A 56 5.36 6.89 5.46
C PHE A 56 6.67 7.54 5.95
N LYS A 57 7.02 7.32 7.23
CA LYS A 57 8.28 7.84 7.79
C LYS A 57 9.50 7.27 7.06
N GLN A 58 9.43 5.98 6.74
CA GLN A 58 10.39 5.30 5.87
C GLN A 58 9.64 4.91 4.59
N PRO A 59 10.14 5.29 3.40
CA PRO A 59 9.49 4.95 2.15
C PRO A 59 9.28 3.44 2.03
N ALA A 60 8.08 3.01 1.63
CA ALA A 60 7.76 1.61 1.49
C ALA A 60 8.15 1.12 0.08
N PRO A 61 9.09 0.16 -0.06
CA PRO A 61 9.45 -0.39 -1.37
C PRO A 61 8.24 -1.05 -2.04
N LEU A 62 8.06 -0.78 -3.33
CA LEU A 62 6.99 -1.32 -4.15
C LEU A 62 7.54 -2.37 -5.13
N ALA A 63 8.05 -3.49 -4.59
CA ALA A 63 8.65 -4.56 -5.40
C ALA A 63 8.16 -5.94 -4.96
N GLY A 64 7.84 -6.79 -5.94
CA GLY A 64 7.45 -8.18 -5.71
C GLY A 64 5.99 -8.34 -5.22
N PRO A 65 5.68 -9.47 -4.57
CA PRO A 65 4.38 -9.70 -3.95
C PRO A 65 4.19 -8.79 -2.73
N LEU A 66 3.17 -7.94 -2.79
CA LEU A 66 2.85 -7.00 -1.71
C LEU A 66 1.43 -7.21 -1.23
N LEU A 67 1.20 -6.94 0.05
CA LEU A 67 -0.13 -6.77 0.61
C LEU A 67 -0.22 -5.37 1.20
N VAL A 68 -1.23 -4.61 0.79
CA VAL A 68 -1.51 -3.30 1.35
C VAL A 68 -2.85 -3.36 2.07
N TYR A 69 -2.89 -2.87 3.31
CA TYR A 69 -4.12 -2.80 4.07
C TYR A 69 -4.23 -1.51 4.87
N ARG A 70 -5.48 -1.15 5.19
CA ARG A 70 -5.84 -0.04 6.08
C ARG A 70 -6.56 -0.59 7.29
N ALA A 71 -6.11 -0.21 8.48
CA ALA A 71 -6.77 -0.58 9.73
C ALA A 71 -6.89 0.62 10.66
N LYS A 72 -7.75 0.52 11.67
CA LYS A 72 -7.76 1.49 12.77
C LYS A 72 -6.43 1.36 13.54
N ALA A 73 -5.82 2.48 13.90
CA ALA A 73 -4.58 2.48 14.68
C ALA A 73 -4.76 1.79 16.04
N SER A 74 -5.99 1.82 16.57
CA SER A 74 -6.39 1.15 17.81
C SER A 74 -6.64 -0.35 17.65
N GLU A 75 -6.44 -0.96 16.47
CA GLU A 75 -6.65 -2.39 16.22
C GLU A 75 -5.31 -3.15 16.36
N PRO A 76 -4.98 -3.72 17.54
CA PRO A 76 -3.66 -4.31 17.80
C PRO A 76 -3.47 -5.68 17.13
N SER A 77 -4.55 -6.28 16.64
CA SER A 77 -4.60 -7.69 16.26
C SER A 77 -4.33 -7.95 14.79
N THR A 78 -4.27 -6.91 13.95
CA THR A 78 -4.15 -7.03 12.50
C THR A 78 -2.83 -7.69 12.09
N LEU A 79 -1.70 -7.17 12.59
CA LEU A 79 -0.37 -7.72 12.26
C LEU A 79 -0.17 -9.14 12.81
N PRO A 80 -0.49 -9.47 14.08
CA PRO A 80 -0.46 -10.85 14.57
C PRO A 80 -1.30 -11.83 13.73
N THR A 81 -2.50 -11.42 13.32
CA THR A 81 -3.39 -12.23 12.48
C THR A 81 -2.77 -12.48 11.11
N LEU A 82 -2.19 -11.45 10.50
CA LEU A 82 -1.47 -11.57 9.24
C LEU A 82 -0.30 -12.55 9.37
N VAL A 83 0.55 -12.41 10.39
CA VAL A 83 1.68 -13.33 10.62
C VAL A 83 1.21 -14.77 10.79
N GLY A 84 0.10 -14.99 11.49
CA GLY A 84 -0.53 -16.31 11.61
C GLY A 84 -0.97 -16.89 10.27
N LEU A 85 -1.61 -16.08 9.41
CA LEU A 85 -1.98 -16.47 8.04
C LEU A 85 -0.76 -16.84 7.19
N LEU A 86 0.28 -16.01 7.24
CA LEU A 86 1.53 -16.24 6.51
C LEU A 86 2.18 -17.57 6.94
N GLY A 87 2.21 -17.86 8.24
CA GLY A 87 2.71 -19.12 8.77
C GLY A 87 1.94 -20.35 8.26
N LYS A 88 0.60 -20.28 8.21
CA LYS A 88 -0.24 -21.36 7.65
C LYS A 88 0.00 -21.58 6.16
N ALA A 89 0.25 -20.50 5.42
CA ALA A 89 0.48 -20.54 3.98
C ALA A 89 1.95 -20.84 3.59
N GLY A 90 2.87 -20.90 4.56
CA GLY A 90 4.31 -21.06 4.28
C GLY A 90 4.94 -19.84 3.60
N ILE A 91 4.33 -18.65 3.74
CA ILE A 91 4.80 -17.40 3.13
C ILE A 91 5.63 -16.63 4.16
N GLN A 92 6.76 -16.07 3.72
CA GLN A 92 7.61 -15.25 4.58
C GLN A 92 7.24 -13.78 4.47
N LEU A 93 7.20 -13.10 5.62
CA LEU A 93 7.17 -11.65 5.71
C LEU A 93 8.57 -11.11 5.42
N GLN A 94 8.73 -10.35 4.34
CA GLN A 94 10.02 -9.80 3.91
C GLN A 94 10.22 -8.36 4.35
N SER A 95 9.15 -7.56 4.34
CA SER A 95 9.18 -6.17 4.77
C SER A 95 7.84 -5.74 5.36
N TYR A 96 7.89 -4.75 6.25
CA TYR A 96 6.70 -4.17 6.85
C TYR A 96 6.91 -2.66 7.04
N HIS A 97 6.04 -1.88 6.42
CA HIS A 97 6.09 -0.42 6.48
C HIS A 97 4.73 0.11 6.88
N SER A 98 4.69 0.98 7.88
CA SER A 98 3.48 1.66 8.31
C SER A 98 3.54 3.15 8.01
N SER A 99 2.39 3.72 7.64
CA SER A 99 2.22 5.16 7.53
C SER A 99 2.04 5.80 8.92
N GLY A 100 2.07 7.12 8.97
CA GLY A 100 1.42 7.87 10.05
C GLY A 100 -0.10 7.66 10.04
N THR A 101 -0.76 8.14 11.09
CA THR A 101 -2.21 8.02 11.22
C THR A 101 -2.93 9.20 10.57
N VAL A 102 -4.03 8.92 9.88
CA VAL A 102 -4.95 9.92 9.34
C VAL A 102 -6.35 9.52 9.78
N ALA A 103 -7.07 10.43 10.46
CA ALA A 103 -8.38 10.15 11.03
C ALA A 103 -8.44 8.89 11.93
N GLY A 104 -7.34 8.58 12.64
CA GLY A 104 -7.24 7.40 13.51
C GLY A 104 -6.99 6.07 12.78
N GLU A 105 -6.69 6.12 11.49
CA GLU A 105 -6.44 4.95 10.65
C GLU A 105 -5.02 4.98 10.08
N GLN A 106 -4.48 3.79 9.83
CA GLN A 106 -3.10 3.61 9.39
C GLN A 106 -3.06 2.67 8.19
N TRP A 107 -2.24 3.03 7.21
CA TRP A 107 -1.89 2.17 6.09
C TRP A 107 -0.66 1.33 6.43
N SER A 108 -0.65 0.10 5.95
CA SER A 108 0.51 -0.79 6.05
C SER A 108 0.79 -1.41 4.69
N VAL A 109 2.06 -1.42 4.30
CA VAL A 109 2.58 -2.09 3.10
C VAL A 109 3.48 -3.22 3.56
N VAL A 110 3.18 -4.41 3.07
CA VAL A 110 3.78 -5.65 3.52
C VAL A 110 4.40 -6.35 2.32
N GLY A 111 5.72 -6.55 2.34
CA GLY A 111 6.42 -7.37 1.34
C GLY A 111 6.37 -8.83 1.73
N LEU A 112 6.02 -9.68 0.77
CA LEU A 112 5.82 -11.11 0.97
C LEU A 112 6.69 -11.91 -0.02
N SER A 113 7.12 -13.10 0.39
CA SER A 113 7.84 -14.01 -0.51
C SER A 113 6.97 -14.60 -1.62
N ALA A 114 5.64 -14.58 -1.46
CA ALA A 114 4.65 -15.06 -2.42
C ALA A 114 3.29 -14.38 -2.17
N THR A 115 2.39 -14.45 -3.15
CA THR A 115 1.04 -13.86 -3.05
C THR A 115 0.17 -14.61 -2.05
N LEU A 116 -0.41 -13.89 -1.07
CA LEU A 116 -1.37 -14.45 -0.13
C LEU A 116 -2.78 -14.43 -0.74
N SER A 117 -3.33 -15.63 -1.00
CA SER A 117 -4.63 -15.78 -1.67
C SER A 117 -5.82 -15.74 -0.70
N ASP A 118 -5.67 -16.27 0.52
CA ASP A 118 -6.71 -16.23 1.54
C ASP A 118 -6.50 -15.07 2.51
N LEU A 119 -7.44 -14.14 2.51
CA LEU A 119 -7.47 -12.96 3.37
C LEU A 119 -8.66 -12.97 4.33
N SER A 120 -9.37 -14.10 4.45
CA SER A 120 -10.65 -14.19 5.15
C SER A 120 -10.52 -13.85 6.64
N GLU A 121 -9.43 -14.28 7.30
CA GLU A 121 -9.16 -13.96 8.71
C GLU A 121 -8.74 -12.50 8.92
N LEU A 122 -8.21 -11.83 7.88
CA LEU A 122 -7.74 -10.45 7.94
C LEU A 122 -8.86 -9.44 7.69
N LYS A 123 -9.77 -9.74 6.75
CA LYS A 123 -10.91 -8.88 6.36
C LYS A 123 -11.72 -8.28 7.53
N PRO A 124 -12.08 -9.01 8.61
CA PRO A 124 -12.85 -8.41 9.70
C PRO A 124 -12.05 -7.40 10.56
N ARG A 125 -10.73 -7.32 10.40
CA ARG A 125 -9.82 -6.46 11.18
C ARG A 125 -9.32 -5.25 10.41
N VAL A 126 -9.67 -5.14 9.13
CA VAL A 126 -9.20 -4.10 8.22
C VAL A 126 -10.39 -3.42 7.56
N LEU A 127 -10.21 -2.14 7.25
CA LEU A 127 -11.18 -1.38 6.47
C LEU A 127 -11.00 -1.67 4.98
N GLU A 128 -9.75 -1.86 4.57
CA GLU A 128 -9.38 -2.12 3.19
C GLU A 128 -8.20 -3.09 3.16
N VAL A 129 -8.18 -3.96 2.17
CA VAL A 129 -7.05 -4.86 1.90
C VAL A 129 -7.01 -5.18 0.42
N PHE A 130 -5.82 -5.09 -0.17
CA PHE A 130 -5.59 -5.46 -1.56
C PHE A 130 -4.20 -6.07 -1.74
N PRO A 131 -4.11 -7.24 -2.41
CA PRO A 131 -2.84 -7.77 -2.87
C PRO A 131 -2.38 -6.99 -4.10
N LEU A 132 -1.07 -6.77 -4.21
CA LEU A 132 -0.41 -6.16 -5.36
C LEU A 132 0.76 -7.05 -5.80
N GLN A 133 1.06 -7.02 -7.09
CA GLN A 133 2.25 -7.65 -7.65
C GLN A 133 2.89 -6.66 -8.62
N LEU A 134 4.13 -6.27 -8.32
CA LEU A 134 4.90 -5.25 -9.03
C LEU A 134 6.28 -5.76 -9.41
#